data_AF-A0A3B8JAM8-F1
#
_entry.id   AF-A0A3B8JAM8-F1
#
_cell.length_a   1.000
_cell.length_b   1.000
_cell.length_c   1.000
_cell.angle_alpha   90.00
_cell.angle_beta   90.00
_cell.angle_gamma   90.00
#
_symmetry.space_group_name_H-M   'P 1'
#
loop_
_entity.id
_entity.type
_entity.pdbx_description
1 polymer ?
#
loop_
_entity_poly.entity_id
_entity_poly.type
_entity_poly.pdbx_seq_one_letter_code
_entity_poly.pdbx_strand_id
1 'polypeptide(L)'
;MRTFYPDPKPGLSVANFRKVCENGFGDRNNAYAHSMAWFQDHLYVGTTRANLHLIHNSVKHLKIDIWPVECSNPVYSPEFEQTQARAEIWRYDPSLDHWERVYQSPMIIGSEGEEISRELGYRGMVVFQGESDSEPALYTSSWARSRG
;
A
#
# COMPACT_ATOMS: atom_id res chain seq x y z
N MET A 1 10.74 25.79 36.34
CA MET A 1 10.62 24.52 35.60
C MET A 1 9.50 23.74 36.26
N ARG A 2 8.36 23.51 35.59
CA ARG A 2 7.23 22.76 36.20
C ARG A 2 7.52 21.27 36.07
N THR A 3 7.82 20.61 37.19
CA THR A 3 7.90 19.16 37.33
C THR A 3 6.48 18.61 37.51
N PHE A 4 6.06 17.68 36.65
CA PHE A 4 4.82 16.94 36.82
C PHE A 4 5.10 15.70 37.66
N TYR A 5 4.21 15.36 38.61
CA TYR A 5 4.37 14.17 39.45
C TYR A 5 3.13 13.26 39.28
N PRO A 6 3.31 11.98 38.92
CA PRO A 6 4.58 11.35 38.55
C PRO A 6 5.14 11.88 37.23
N ASP A 7 6.45 11.80 37.06
CA ASP A 7 7.10 12.09 35.77
C ASP A 7 6.51 11.17 34.69
N PRO A 8 6.18 11.68 33.50
CA PRO A 8 5.75 10.83 32.39
C PRO A 8 6.87 9.86 32.04
N LYS A 9 6.50 8.59 31.79
CA LYS A 9 7.46 7.61 31.28
C LYS A 9 8.09 8.13 29.98
N PRO A 10 9.41 7.93 29.77
CA PRO A 10 10.02 8.27 28.50
C PRO A 10 9.30 7.53 27.37
N GLY A 11 9.09 8.23 26.25
CA GLY A 11 8.48 7.64 25.06
C GLY A 11 9.34 6.54 24.44
N LEU A 12 8.78 5.86 23.44
CA LEU A 12 9.54 4.87 22.67
C LEU A 12 10.69 5.53 21.91
N SER A 13 11.81 4.83 21.83
CA SER A 13 13.01 5.21 21.09
C SER A 13 13.22 4.31 19.89
N VAL A 14 14.16 4.66 19.01
CA VAL A 14 14.55 3.82 17.86
C VAL A 14 14.93 2.40 18.29
N ALA A 15 15.56 2.23 19.47
CA ALA A 15 15.94 0.92 19.99
C ALA A 15 14.73 0.04 20.35
N ASN A 16 13.52 0.60 20.43
CA ASN A 16 12.29 -0.15 20.66
C ASN A 16 11.62 -0.66 19.37
N PHE A 17 12.19 -0.35 18.21
CA PHE A 17 11.66 -0.78 16.91
C PHE A 17 12.69 -1.60 16.15
N ARG A 18 12.22 -2.59 15.39
CA ARG A 18 13.02 -3.25 14.36
C ARG A 18 12.34 -3.10 13.01
N LYS A 19 13.14 -3.04 11.95
CA LYS A 19 12.64 -3.15 10.58
C LYS A 19 12.25 -4.61 10.32
N VAL A 20 11.04 -4.83 9.84
CA VAL A 20 10.49 -6.17 9.56
C VAL A 20 10.37 -6.47 8.06
N CYS A 21 10.58 -5.47 7.20
CA CYS A 21 10.37 -5.59 5.76
C CYS A 21 11.41 -4.78 4.99
N GLU A 22 11.86 -5.27 3.84
CA GLU A 22 12.59 -4.46 2.86
C GLU A 22 11.73 -3.31 2.33
N ASN A 23 12.36 -2.24 1.86
CA ASN A 23 11.60 -1.09 1.36
C ASN A 23 10.72 -1.54 0.17
N GLY A 24 9.41 -1.29 0.27
CA GLY A 24 8.46 -1.69 -0.76
C GLY A 24 8.33 -3.20 -0.97
N PHE A 25 8.68 -4.03 0.02
CA PHE A 25 8.71 -5.49 -0.12
C PHE A 25 9.67 -5.96 -1.24
N GLY A 26 10.75 -5.20 -1.46
CA GLY A 26 11.70 -5.42 -2.56
C GLY A 26 11.28 -4.79 -3.89
N ASP A 27 10.09 -4.19 -3.98
CA ASP A 27 9.58 -3.52 -5.19
C ASP A 27 9.45 -2.00 -4.97
N ARG A 28 10.22 -1.24 -5.76
CA ARG A 28 10.20 0.25 -5.69
C ARG A 28 8.85 0.88 -6.02
N ASN A 29 7.98 0.18 -6.75
CA ASN A 29 6.64 0.69 -7.07
C ASN A 29 5.70 0.61 -5.87
N ASN A 30 6.00 -0.19 -4.85
CA ASN A 30 5.34 -0.20 -3.54
C ASN A 30 5.85 0.96 -2.66
N ALA A 31 5.83 2.18 -3.20
CA ALA A 31 6.37 3.36 -2.53
C ALA A 31 5.47 3.86 -1.38
N TYR A 32 4.25 3.33 -1.22
CA TYR A 32 3.32 3.79 -0.20
C TYR A 32 2.50 2.63 0.40
N ALA A 33 2.78 2.31 1.67
CA ALA A 33 1.97 1.43 2.51
C ALA A 33 0.74 2.23 3.00
N HIS A 34 -0.36 2.17 2.25
CA HIS A 34 -1.48 3.10 2.41
C HIS A 34 -2.39 2.71 3.58
N SER A 35 -2.56 1.42 3.83
CA SER A 35 -3.41 0.93 4.91
C SER A 35 -2.81 -0.29 5.57
N MET A 36 -3.18 -0.50 6.82
CA MET A 36 -2.77 -1.68 7.57
C MET A 36 -3.81 -2.06 8.62
N ALA A 37 -3.94 -3.37 8.88
CA ALA A 37 -4.75 -3.89 9.97
C ALA A 37 -4.16 -5.21 10.49
N TRP A 38 -4.30 -5.44 11.79
CA TRP A 38 -4.03 -6.74 12.39
C TRP A 38 -5.27 -7.62 12.27
N PHE A 39 -5.13 -8.82 11.71
CA PHE A 39 -6.24 -9.76 11.53
C PHE A 39 -5.71 -11.19 11.56
N GLN A 40 -6.39 -12.08 12.30
CA GLN A 40 -6.03 -13.50 12.43
C GLN A 40 -4.52 -13.73 12.70
N ASP A 41 -3.96 -13.04 13.69
CA ASP A 41 -2.54 -13.12 14.10
C ASP A 41 -1.50 -12.67 13.06
N HIS A 42 -1.93 -11.96 12.03
CA HIS A 42 -1.07 -11.40 10.99
C HIS A 42 -1.29 -9.89 10.83
N LEU A 43 -0.25 -9.19 10.37
CA LEU A 43 -0.38 -7.81 9.91
C LEU A 43 -0.61 -7.79 8.40
N TYR A 44 -1.73 -7.23 7.96
CA TYR A 44 -2.01 -7.00 6.55
C TYR A 44 -1.68 -5.55 6.20
N VAL A 45 -1.10 -5.35 5.01
CA VAL A 45 -0.74 -4.04 4.48
C VAL A 45 -1.25 -3.91 3.05
N GLY A 46 -2.05 -2.87 2.81
CA GLY A 46 -2.51 -2.45 1.49
C GLY A 46 -1.54 -1.44 0.89
N THR A 47 -1.17 -1.63 -0.38
CA THR A 47 -0.27 -0.72 -1.10
C THR A 47 -1.05 0.24 -1.97
N THR A 48 -0.48 1.42 -2.24
CA THR A 48 -0.80 2.17 -3.46
C THR A 48 0.45 2.19 -4.32
N ARG A 49 0.33 1.60 -5.51
CA ARG A 49 1.49 1.39 -6.36
C ARG A 49 1.72 2.53 -7.34
N ALA A 50 2.99 2.71 -7.70
CA ALA A 50 3.47 3.70 -8.66
C ALA A 50 3.02 5.15 -8.36
N ASN A 51 2.74 5.50 -7.09
CA ASN A 51 2.22 6.83 -6.72
C ASN A 51 3.16 7.97 -7.18
N LEU A 52 4.47 7.80 -7.03
CA LEU A 52 5.48 8.77 -7.44
C LEU A 52 5.56 8.89 -8.96
N HIS A 53 5.41 7.79 -9.68
CA HIS A 53 5.29 7.78 -11.14
C HIS A 53 4.07 8.56 -11.61
N LEU A 54 2.92 8.35 -10.96
CA LEU A 54 1.68 9.06 -11.23
C LEU A 54 1.81 10.56 -10.91
N ILE A 55 2.44 10.91 -9.79
CA ILE A 55 2.70 12.31 -9.39
C ILE A 55 3.62 13.00 -10.41
N HIS A 56 4.72 12.34 -10.80
CA HIS A 56 5.67 12.86 -11.79
C HIS A 56 4.97 13.25 -13.10
N ASN A 57 3.99 12.47 -13.54
CA ASN A 57 3.27 12.70 -14.79
C ASN A 57 2.06 13.64 -14.64
N SER A 58 1.45 13.73 -13.46
CA SER A 58 0.22 14.52 -13.25
C SER A 58 0.47 15.93 -12.72
N VAL A 59 1.56 16.17 -11.98
CA VAL A 59 1.82 17.46 -11.32
C VAL A 59 2.90 18.26 -12.07
N LYS A 60 2.48 18.96 -13.13
CA LYS A 60 3.37 19.70 -14.06
C LYS A 60 4.28 20.76 -13.41
N HIS A 61 3.95 21.25 -12.21
CA HIS A 61 4.70 22.30 -11.52
C HIS A 61 5.61 21.78 -10.40
N LEU A 62 5.59 20.48 -10.13
CA LEU A 62 6.44 19.88 -9.11
C LEU A 62 7.86 19.72 -9.67
N LYS A 63 8.81 20.49 -9.13
CA LYS A 63 10.23 20.38 -9.46
C LYS A 63 10.94 19.61 -8.36
N ILE A 64 11.31 18.37 -8.64
CA ILE A 64 12.21 17.58 -7.79
C ILE A 64 13.43 17.27 -8.64
N ASP A 65 14.61 17.67 -8.16
CA ASP A 65 15.85 17.57 -8.93
C ASP A 65 16.31 16.11 -9.11
N ILE A 66 15.97 15.24 -8.15
CA ILE A 66 16.31 13.80 -8.19
C ILE A 66 15.08 12.99 -7.80
N TRP A 67 14.54 12.23 -8.77
CA TRP A 67 13.40 11.36 -8.50
C TRP A 67 13.87 10.05 -7.83
N PRO A 68 13.22 9.60 -6.75
CA PRO A 68 13.66 8.41 -6.00
C PRO A 68 13.31 7.08 -6.69
N VAL A 69 12.55 7.12 -7.79
CA VAL A 69 12.17 5.94 -8.58
C VAL A 69 12.41 6.20 -10.07
N GLU A 70 12.84 5.18 -10.82
CA GLU A 70 13.01 5.30 -12.27
C GLU A 70 11.65 5.29 -12.97
N CYS A 71 11.43 6.28 -13.84
CA CYS A 71 10.18 6.45 -14.56
C CYS A 71 10.15 5.67 -15.90
N SER A 72 10.40 4.35 -15.91
CA SER A 72 10.71 3.60 -17.13
C SER A 72 9.58 3.48 -18.15
N ASN A 73 8.36 3.11 -17.74
CA ASN A 73 7.22 3.01 -18.64
C ASN A 73 6.32 4.26 -18.54
N PRO A 74 5.78 4.76 -19.66
CA PRO A 74 4.77 5.81 -19.65
C PRO A 74 3.55 5.40 -18.82
N VAL A 75 3.01 6.33 -18.04
CA VAL A 75 1.79 6.09 -17.26
C VAL A 75 0.64 5.73 -18.20
N TYR A 76 -0.13 4.71 -17.83
CA TYR A 76 -1.25 4.16 -18.61
C TYR A 76 -0.86 3.44 -19.92
N SER A 77 0.43 3.15 -20.13
CA SER A 77 0.84 2.17 -21.14
C SER A 77 0.48 0.75 -20.72
N PRO A 78 0.27 -0.20 -21.66
CA PRO A 78 0.05 -1.61 -21.33
C PRO A 78 1.14 -2.18 -20.40
N GLU A 79 2.40 -1.81 -20.62
CA GLU A 79 3.53 -2.25 -19.80
C GLU A 79 3.43 -1.71 -18.37
N PHE A 80 3.05 -0.43 -18.21
CA PHE A 80 2.82 0.16 -16.89
C PHE A 80 1.68 -0.54 -16.14
N GLU A 81 0.56 -0.81 -16.82
CA GLU A 81 -0.58 -1.50 -16.21
C GLU A 81 -0.21 -2.92 -15.77
N GLN A 82 0.51 -3.66 -16.62
CA GLN A 82 0.87 -5.05 -16.33
C GLN A 82 1.93 -5.16 -15.22
N THR A 83 2.90 -4.24 -15.18
CA THR A 83 4.12 -4.42 -14.35
C THR A 83 4.21 -3.49 -13.14
N GLN A 84 3.51 -2.35 -13.13
CA GLN A 84 3.73 -1.30 -12.12
C GLN A 84 2.47 -0.91 -11.34
N ALA A 85 1.32 -0.81 -12.00
CA ALA A 85 0.13 -0.15 -11.47
C ALA A 85 -0.67 -0.97 -10.45
N ARG A 86 -0.65 -2.30 -10.58
CA ARG A 86 -1.59 -3.22 -9.90
C ARG A 86 -1.38 -3.29 -8.40
N ALA A 87 -2.26 -2.66 -7.62
CA ALA A 87 -2.20 -2.65 -6.16
C ALA A 87 -2.04 -4.05 -5.54
N GLU A 88 -1.43 -4.11 -4.37
CA GLU A 88 -1.11 -5.37 -3.69
C GLU A 88 -1.56 -5.33 -2.23
N ILE A 89 -1.88 -6.51 -1.70
CA ILE A 89 -2.04 -6.75 -0.26
C ILE A 89 -0.94 -7.73 0.15
N TRP A 90 -0.19 -7.31 1.17
CA TRP A 90 0.89 -8.09 1.77
C TRP A 90 0.49 -8.52 3.17
N ARG A 91 0.85 -9.74 3.56
CA ARG A 91 0.63 -10.31 4.89
C ARG A 91 1.98 -10.58 5.55
N TYR A 92 2.11 -10.16 6.80
CA TYR A 92 3.24 -10.48 7.65
C TYR A 92 2.86 -11.49 8.71
N ASP A 93 3.63 -12.58 8.78
CA ASP A 93 3.58 -13.56 9.85
C ASP A 93 4.71 -13.26 10.85
N PRO A 94 4.39 -12.80 12.08
CA PRO A 94 5.39 -12.52 13.10
C PRO A 94 6.09 -13.77 13.65
N SER A 95 5.47 -14.95 13.53
CA SER A 95 6.02 -16.22 14.02
C SER A 95 7.12 -16.76 13.10
N LEU A 96 7.00 -16.47 11.80
CA LEU A 96 7.96 -16.85 10.77
C LEU A 96 8.90 -15.72 10.34
N ASP A 97 8.66 -14.50 10.83
CA ASP A 97 9.32 -13.26 10.36
C ASP A 97 9.28 -13.14 8.82
N HIS A 98 8.12 -13.44 8.24
CA HIS A 98 7.95 -13.60 6.80
C HIS A 98 6.84 -12.70 6.23
N TRP A 99 7.12 -12.08 5.08
CA TRP A 99 6.15 -11.35 4.29
C TRP A 99 5.80 -12.12 3.02
N GLU A 100 4.50 -12.22 2.74
CA GLU A 100 3.99 -12.77 1.50
C GLU A 100 2.97 -11.84 0.85
N ARG A 101 2.97 -11.81 -0.48
CA ARG A 101 1.95 -11.10 -1.26
C ARG A 101 0.74 -11.99 -1.42
N VAL A 102 -0.31 -11.74 -0.64
CA VAL A 102 -1.55 -12.54 -0.63
C VAL A 102 -2.54 -12.13 -1.70
N TYR A 103 -2.43 -10.90 -2.21
CA TYR A 103 -3.31 -10.43 -3.27
C TYR A 103 -2.61 -9.41 -4.18
N GLN A 104 -2.96 -9.45 -5.46
CA GLN A 104 -2.62 -8.44 -6.43
C GLN A 104 -3.87 -8.10 -7.24
N SER A 105 -4.14 -6.80 -7.43
CA SER A 105 -5.28 -6.30 -8.17
C SER A 105 -5.33 -6.94 -9.56
N PRO A 106 -6.51 -7.39 -10.03
CA PRO A 106 -6.65 -7.99 -11.34
C PRO A 106 -6.54 -6.94 -12.45
N MET A 107 -6.30 -7.43 -13.66
CA MET A 107 -6.51 -6.65 -14.88
C MET A 107 -7.97 -6.77 -15.30
N ILE A 108 -8.53 -5.70 -15.86
CA ILE A 108 -9.88 -5.64 -16.42
C ILE A 108 -9.83 -4.97 -17.79
N ILE A 109 -10.90 -5.14 -18.57
CA ILE A 109 -11.11 -4.38 -19.80
C ILE A 109 -11.82 -3.07 -19.44
N GLY A 110 -11.17 -1.95 -19.73
CA GLY A 110 -11.71 -0.61 -19.54
C GLY A 110 -12.79 -0.26 -20.55
N SER A 111 -13.44 0.89 -20.35
CA SER A 111 -14.55 1.36 -21.18
C SER A 111 -14.22 1.55 -22.67
N GLU A 112 -12.95 1.74 -23.02
CA GLU A 112 -12.48 1.94 -24.40
C GLU A 112 -11.84 0.66 -24.99
N GLY A 113 -11.94 -0.47 -24.27
CA GLY A 113 -11.40 -1.77 -24.71
C GLY A 113 -9.94 -2.02 -24.30
N GLU A 114 -9.34 -1.12 -23.53
CA GLU A 114 -7.96 -1.26 -23.04
C GLU A 114 -7.84 -2.21 -21.85
N GLU A 115 -6.72 -2.92 -21.70
CA GLU A 115 -6.43 -3.67 -20.48
C GLU A 115 -5.84 -2.74 -19.42
N ILE A 116 -6.53 -2.58 -18.28
CA ILE A 116 -6.08 -1.73 -17.16
C ILE A 116 -6.09 -2.48 -15.83
N SER A 117 -5.26 -2.05 -14.90
CA SER A 117 -5.36 -2.46 -13.50
C SER A 117 -6.68 -1.97 -12.89
N ARG A 118 -7.40 -2.85 -12.20
CA ARG A 118 -8.69 -2.50 -11.58
C ARG A 118 -8.51 -1.51 -10.42
N GLU A 119 -7.55 -1.80 -9.55
CA GLU A 119 -7.16 -0.96 -8.42
C GLU A 119 -5.71 -0.50 -8.52
N LEU A 120 -5.51 0.80 -8.26
CA LEU A 120 -4.20 1.40 -8.06
C LEU A 120 -3.78 1.43 -6.58
N GLY A 121 -4.73 1.26 -5.65
CA GLY A 121 -4.39 1.08 -4.24
C GLY A 121 -5.48 0.50 -3.35
N TYR A 122 -5.06 -0.09 -2.24
CA TYR A 122 -5.92 -0.49 -1.10
C TYR A 122 -5.65 0.47 0.06
N ARG A 123 -6.59 1.40 0.29
CA ARG A 123 -6.36 2.64 1.04
C ARG A 123 -6.96 2.66 2.44
N GLY A 124 -7.79 1.68 2.76
CA GLY A 124 -8.32 1.47 4.09
C GLY A 124 -8.43 -0.03 4.36
N MET A 125 -8.24 -0.39 5.63
CA MET A 125 -8.39 -1.76 6.12
C MET A 125 -9.06 -1.70 7.48
N VAL A 126 -10.10 -2.50 7.68
CA VAL A 126 -10.79 -2.60 8.96
C VAL A 126 -11.28 -4.01 9.18
N VAL A 127 -11.10 -4.53 10.40
CA VAL A 127 -11.74 -5.77 10.83
C VAL A 127 -13.15 -5.42 11.26
N PHE A 128 -14.13 -6.02 10.60
CA PHE A 128 -15.55 -5.79 10.85
C PHE A 128 -16.32 -7.08 10.61
N GLN A 129 -17.45 -7.24 11.29
CA GLN A 129 -18.38 -8.33 11.03
C GLN A 129 -19.73 -7.72 10.68
N GLY A 130 -20.10 -7.78 9.41
CA GLY A 130 -21.42 -7.39 8.93
C GLY A 130 -22.48 -8.45 9.22
N GLU A 131 -23.75 -8.10 9.03
CA GLU A 131 -24.88 -9.02 9.24
C GLU A 131 -24.81 -10.28 8.36
N SER A 132 -24.18 -10.17 7.18
CA SER A 132 -23.98 -11.29 6.25
C SER A 132 -22.77 -12.17 6.58
N ASP A 133 -21.91 -11.75 7.51
CA ASP A 133 -20.64 -12.42 7.76
C ASP A 133 -20.79 -13.47 8.86
N SER A 134 -20.39 -14.70 8.57
CA SER A 134 -20.36 -15.77 9.58
C SER A 134 -19.34 -15.53 10.70
N GLU A 135 -18.33 -14.70 10.44
CA GLU A 135 -17.23 -14.37 11.36
C GLU A 135 -16.61 -13.00 10.98
N PRO A 136 -15.84 -12.35 11.88
CA PRO A 136 -15.15 -11.10 11.54
C PRO A 136 -14.27 -11.24 10.30
N ALA A 137 -14.39 -10.30 9.37
CA ALA A 137 -13.65 -10.27 8.13
C ALA A 137 -12.81 -8.99 8.01
N LEU A 138 -11.76 -9.06 7.20
CA LEU A 138 -10.96 -7.90 6.84
C LEU A 138 -11.55 -7.22 5.60
N TYR A 139 -12.16 -6.04 5.80
CA TYR A 139 -12.68 -5.21 4.74
C TYR A 139 -11.61 -4.24 4.25
N THR A 140 -11.53 -4.06 2.93
CA THR A 140 -10.61 -3.11 2.32
C THR A 140 -11.32 -2.12 1.41
N SER A 141 -10.97 -0.84 1.53
CA SER A 141 -11.40 0.19 0.59
C SER A 141 -10.36 0.37 -0.50
N SER A 142 -10.82 0.48 -1.74
CA SER A 142 -9.96 0.58 -2.92
C SER A 142 -9.90 2.00 -3.49
N TRP A 143 -8.84 2.25 -4.22
CA TRP A 143 -8.76 3.30 -5.22
C TRP A 143 -8.82 2.67 -6.61
N ALA A 144 -10.04 2.61 -7.12
CA ALA A 144 -10.32 2.18 -8.48
C ALA A 144 -10.15 3.33 -9.47
N ARG A 145 -9.96 2.96 -10.75
CA ARG A 145 -9.89 3.89 -11.87
C ARG A 145 -11.31 4.30 -12.28
N SER A 146 -11.48 5.52 -12.78
CA SER A 146 -12.78 5.99 -13.28
C SER A 146 -13.22 5.35 -14.60
N ARG A 147 -12.34 4.59 -15.26
CA ARG A 147 -12.57 3.91 -16.55
C ARG A 147 -12.77 2.40 -16.42
N GLY A 148 -12.82 1.90 -15.18
CA GLY A 148 -12.99 0.48 -14.85
C GLY A 148 -14.40 0.13 -14.42
#